data_AF-A0A1J4VJM1-F1
#
_entry.id   AF-A0A1J4VJM1-F1
#
_cell.length_a   1.000
_cell.length_b   1.000
_cell.length_c   1.000
_cell.angle_alpha   90.00
_cell.angle_beta   90.00
_cell.angle_gamma   90.00
#
_symmetry.space_group_name_H-M   'P 1'
#
loop_
_entity.id
_entity.type
_entity.pdbx_description
1 polymer ?
#
loop_
_entity_poly.entity_id
_entity_poly.type
_entity_poly.pdbx_seq_one_letter_code
_entity_poly.pdbx_strand_id
1 'polypeptide(L)'
;MKAIARANRGKNVLVVTHGGVITALLADWLKADFDHLLIHLQIDNTSLTMVDETETRTRLRFINDISHLGKKLKHEFHRSPKHS
;
A
#
# COMPACT_ATOMS: atom_id res chain seq x y z
N MET A 1 1.25 -12.73 -0.69
CA MET A 1 2.23 -12.43 0.37
C MET A 1 2.64 -13.60 1.28
N LYS A 2 1.76 -14.58 1.55
CA LYS A 2 2.05 -15.70 2.47
C LYS A 2 3.39 -16.43 2.24
N ALA A 3 3.77 -16.72 1.00
CA ALA A 3 5.05 -17.39 0.70
C ALA A 3 6.27 -16.55 1.12
N ILE A 4 6.25 -15.25 0.82
CA ILE A 4 7.31 -14.31 1.20
C ILE A 4 7.40 -14.21 2.73
N ALA A 5 6.25 -14.08 3.42
CA ALA A 5 6.22 -14.01 4.88
C ALA A 5 6.75 -15.29 5.54
N ARG A 6 6.34 -16.47 5.04
CA ARG A 6 6.82 -17.77 5.55
C ARG A 6 8.34 -17.92 5.38
N ALA A 7 8.88 -17.53 4.23
CA ALA A 7 10.31 -17.61 3.96
C ALA A 7 11.15 -16.61 4.79
N ASN A 8 10.52 -15.56 5.33
CA ASN A 8 11.19 -14.47 6.05
C ASN A 8 10.66 -14.28 7.48
N ARG A 9 10.24 -15.37 8.13
CA ARG A 9 9.68 -15.34 9.49
C ARG A 9 10.63 -14.62 10.46
N GLY A 10 10.11 -13.66 11.21
CA GLY A 10 10.88 -12.88 12.21
C GLY A 10 11.78 -11.79 11.63
N LYS A 11 11.68 -11.49 10.32
CA LYS A 11 12.47 -10.44 9.67
C LYS A 11 11.58 -9.30 9.17
N ASN A 12 12.19 -8.15 8.98
CA ASN A 12 11.59 -7.04 8.23
C ASN A 12 11.89 -7.23 6.74
N VAL A 13 10.84 -7.19 5.90
CA VAL A 13 10.95 -7.34 4.44
C VAL A 13 10.39 -6.10 3.76
N LEU A 14 11.16 -5.51 2.86
CA LEU A 14 10.69 -4.45 1.98
C LEU A 14 10.24 -5.06 0.65
N VAL A 15 9.04 -4.72 0.20
CA VAL A 15 8.52 -5.08 -1.12
C VAL A 15 8.25 -3.79 -1.88
N VAL A 16 8.93 -3.63 -3.02
CA VAL A 16 8.69 -2.50 -3.94
C VAL A 16 7.83 -3.01 -5.10
N THR A 17 6.72 -2.33 -5.35
CA THR A 17 5.74 -2.72 -6.38
C THR A 17 4.89 -1.54 -6.82
N HIS A 18 3.86 -1.79 -7.62
CA HIS A 18 2.96 -0.78 -8.17
C HIS A 18 1.70 -0.59 -7.31
N GLY A 19 1.06 0.58 -7.45
CA GLY A 19 -0.16 0.93 -6.72
C GLY A 19 -1.27 -0.12 -6.86
N GLY A 20 -1.53 -0.63 -8.07
CA GLY A 20 -2.55 -1.67 -8.28
C GLY A 20 -2.28 -2.98 -7.53
N VAL A 21 -1.01 -3.37 -7.37
CA VAL A 21 -0.65 -4.57 -6.59
C VAL A 21 -0.85 -4.30 -5.09
N ILE A 22 -0.49 -3.11 -4.61
CA ILE A 22 -0.76 -2.70 -3.22
C ILE A 22 -2.26 -2.72 -2.96
N THR A 23 -3.07 -2.18 -3.87
CA THR A 23 -4.54 -2.19 -3.74
C THR A 23 -5.12 -3.60 -3.71
N ALA A 24 -4.62 -4.52 -4.54
CA ALA A 24 -5.05 -5.92 -4.52
C ALA A 24 -4.73 -6.60 -3.18
N LEU A 25 -3.55 -6.32 -2.61
CA LEU A 25 -3.18 -6.81 -1.29
C LEU A 25 -4.07 -6.21 -0.19
N LEU A 26 -4.37 -4.91 -0.25
CA LEU A 26 -5.27 -4.26 0.70
C LEU A 26 -6.69 -4.83 0.62
N ALA A 27 -7.21 -5.11 -0.57
CA ALA A 27 -8.50 -5.74 -0.77
C ALA A 27 -8.57 -7.12 -0.09
N ASP A 28 -7.55 -7.97 -0.29
CA ASP A 28 -7.47 -9.28 0.37
C ASP A 28 -7.37 -9.15 1.90
N TRP A 29 -6.52 -8.25 2.40
CA TRP A 29 -6.29 -8.10 3.84
C TRP A 29 -7.49 -7.50 4.58
N LEU A 30 -8.17 -6.55 3.96
CA LEU A 30 -9.34 -5.87 4.55
C LEU A 30 -10.66 -6.58 4.24
N LYS A 31 -10.63 -7.65 3.42
CA LYS A 31 -11.84 -8.33 2.92
C LYS A 31 -12.80 -7.33 2.25
N ALA A 32 -12.23 -6.43 1.47
CA ALA A 32 -12.92 -5.37 0.76
C ALA A 32 -13.00 -5.67 -0.73
N ASP A 33 -13.93 -5.02 -1.41
CA ASP A 33 -14.07 -5.10 -2.85
C ASP A 33 -12.89 -4.44 -3.57
N PHE A 34 -12.27 -5.18 -4.50
CA PHE A 34 -11.07 -4.71 -5.18
C PHE A 34 -11.37 -3.54 -6.13
N ASP A 35 -12.42 -3.64 -6.93
CA ASP A 35 -12.75 -2.63 -7.94
C ASP A 35 -13.09 -1.29 -7.27
N HIS A 36 -13.86 -1.35 -6.18
CA HIS A 36 -14.17 -0.19 -5.36
C HIS A 36 -12.90 0.44 -4.77
N LEU A 37 -11.96 -0.37 -4.26
CA LEU A 37 -10.70 0.16 -3.74
C LEU A 37 -9.82 0.73 -4.86
N LEU A 38 -9.72 0.07 -6.02
CA LEU A 38 -8.89 0.51 -7.13
C LEU A 38 -9.30 1.89 -7.66
N ILE A 39 -10.60 2.17 -7.69
CA ILE A 39 -11.14 3.45 -8.17
C ILE A 39 -10.95 4.57 -7.13
N HIS A 40 -11.11 4.26 -5.83
CA HIS A 40 -11.20 5.28 -4.78
C HIS A 40 -9.93 5.45 -3.95
N LEU A 41 -8.98 4.52 -4.02
CA LEU A 41 -7.74 4.57 -3.23
C LEU A 41 -6.57 5.04 -4.10
N GLN A 42 -6.10 6.26 -3.84
CA GLN A 42 -4.83 6.74 -4.37
C GLN A 42 -3.68 6.21 -3.51
N ILE A 43 -2.75 5.48 -4.14
CA ILE A 43 -1.46 5.11 -3.57
C ILE A 43 -0.40 6.02 -4.16
N ASP A 44 0.20 6.87 -3.33
CA ASP A 44 1.21 7.82 -3.76
C ASP A 44 2.52 7.11 -4.07
N ASN A 45 3.25 7.66 -5.04
CA ASN A 45 4.57 7.16 -5.39
C ASN A 45 5.49 7.19 -4.17
N THR A 46 6.31 6.14 -4.03
CA THR A 46 7.26 5.97 -2.92
C THR A 46 6.64 6.02 -1.52
N SER A 47 5.31 5.94 -1.41
CA SER A 47 4.64 5.81 -0.13
C SER A 47 4.96 4.47 0.54
N LEU A 48 4.89 4.45 1.87
CA LEU A 48 5.08 3.24 2.66
C LEU A 48 3.73 2.71 3.14
N THR A 49 3.52 1.41 2.96
CA THR A 49 2.44 0.66 3.61
C THR A 49 3.07 -0.44 4.43
N MET A 50 2.69 -0.54 5.71
CA MET A 50 3.26 -1.50 6.63
C MET A 50 2.20 -2.46 7.14
N VAL A 51 2.56 -3.74 7.14
CA VAL A 51 1.72 -4.84 7.59
C VAL A 51 2.55 -5.80 8.43
N ASP A 52 1.99 -6.22 9.56
CA ASP A 52 2.51 -7.34 10.34
C ASP A 52 1.81 -8.60 9.83
N GLU A 53 2.55 -9.51 9.21
CA GLU A 53 2.05 -10.82 8.79
C GLU A 53 2.52 -11.90 9.78
N THR A 54 1.57 -12.59 10.40
CA THR A 54 1.82 -13.80 11.20
C THR A 54 1.21 -15.03 10.52
N GLU A 55 1.40 -16.22 11.07
CA GLU A 55 0.79 -17.44 10.52
C GLU A 55 -0.74 -17.41 10.53
N THR A 56 -1.35 -16.67 11.45
CA THR A 56 -2.79 -16.68 11.69
C THR A 56 -3.47 -15.35 11.39
N ARG A 57 -2.70 -14.27 11.23
CA ARG A 57 -3.27 -12.94 11.12
C ARG A 57 -2.40 -12.01 10.30
N THR A 58 -3.08 -11.21 9.48
CA THR A 58 -2.53 -10.01 8.86
C THR A 58 -3.01 -8.79 9.65
N ARG A 59 -2.09 -7.91 10.06
CA ARG A 59 -2.43 -6.65 10.74
C ARG A 59 -1.82 -5.48 9.99
N LEU A 60 -2.68 -4.67 9.37
CA LEU A 60 -2.29 -3.43 8.75
C LEU A 60 -1.91 -2.39 9.82
N ARG A 61 -0.75 -1.75 9.67
CA ARG A 61 -0.23 -0.75 10.62
C ARG A 61 -0.49 0.66 10.16
N PHE A 62 -0.14 0.93 8.91
CA PHE A 62 -0.42 2.18 8.22
C PHE A 62 -0.43 1.93 6.71
N ILE A 63 -1.08 2.83 5.98
CA ILE A 63 -1.23 2.80 4.53
C ILE A 63 -0.75 4.15 4.00
N ASN A 64 -0.06 4.12 2.86
CA ASN A 64 0.26 5.32 2.08
C ASN A 64 1.00 6.43 2.88
N ASP A 65 1.92 6.06 3.77
CA ASP A 65 2.72 7.04 4.50
C ASP A 65 3.75 7.69 3.59
N ILE A 66 3.60 8.99 3.41
CA ILE A 66 4.50 9.86 2.65
C ILE A 66 5.20 10.87 3.56
N SER A 67 5.19 10.65 4.89
CA SER A 67 5.73 11.60 5.87
C SER A 67 7.18 11.99 5.55
N HIS A 68 7.97 11.02 5.10
CA HIS A 68 9.38 11.16 4.71
C HIS A 68 9.62 12.01 3.44
N LEU A 69 8.60 12.20 2.59
CA LEU A 69 8.75 13.02 1.38
C LEU A 69 8.79 14.51 1.74
N GLY A 70 9.71 15.24 1.11
CA GLY A 70 9.80 16.69 1.24
C GLY A 70 8.57 17.41 0.67
N LYS A 71 8.26 18.60 1.18
CA LYS A 71 7.05 19.39 0.80
C LYS A 71 6.89 19.56 -0.72
N LYS A 72 7.99 19.74 -1.46
CA LYS A 72 7.97 19.94 -2.92
C LYS A 72 7.35 18.76 -3.69
N LEU A 73 7.65 17.53 -3.25
CA LEU A 73 7.15 16.31 -3.89
C LEU A 73 5.68 16.05 -3.55
N LYS A 74 5.21 16.47 -2.37
CA LYS A 74 3.81 16.30 -1.94
C LYS A 74 2.80 17.09 -2.78
N HIS A 75 3.22 18.24 -3.34
CA HIS A 75 2.34 19.15 -4.10
C HIS A 75 2.21 18.80 -5.59
N GLU A 76 3.18 18.13 -6.21
CA GLU A 76 3.10 17.73 -7.63
C GLU A 76 2.03 16.65 -7.86
N PHE A 77 1.75 15.82 -6.86
CA PHE A 77 0.77 14.72 -6.98
C PHE A 77 -0.68 15.09 -6.64
N HIS A 78 -0.93 16.32 -6.16
CA HIS A 78 -2.28 16.84 -5.88
C HIS A 78 -2.93 17.59 -7.06
N ARG A 79 -2.29 17.67 -8.24
CA ARG A 79 -2.87 18.32 -9.43
C ARG A 79 -3.57 17.32 -10.36
N SER A 80 -4.89 17.21 -10.13
CA SER A 80 -6.01 17.08 -11.08
C SER A 80 -6.40 15.71 -11.66
N PRO A 81 -7.71 15.47 -11.84
CA PRO A 81 -8.30 15.28 -13.15
C PRO A 81 -8.75 16.64 -13.69
N LYS A 82 -8.14 17.08 -14.79
CA LYS A 82 -8.75 18.11 -15.63
C LYS A 82 -9.86 17.39 -16.40
N HIS A 83 -11.11 17.64 -16.03
CA HIS A 83 -12.23 17.35 -16.92
C HIS A 83 -12.10 18.30 -18.13
N SER A 84 -11.73 17.72 -19.26
CA SER A 84 -11.89 18.28 -20.61
C SER A 84 -13.28 17.95 -21.14
#